data_AF-Q7XZ69-F1
#
_entry.id   AF-Q7XZ69-F1
#
_cell.length_a   1.000
_cell.length_b   1.000
_cell.length_c   1.000
_cell.angle_alpha   90.00
_cell.angle_beta   90.00
_cell.angle_gamma   90.00
#
_symmetry.space_group_name_H-M   'P 1'
#
loop_
_entity.id
_entity.type
_entity.pdbx_description
1 polymer ?
#
loop_
_entity_poly.entity_id
_entity_poly.type
_entity_poly.pdbx_seq_one_letter_code
_entity_poly.pdbx_strand_id
1 'polypeptide(L)'
;MGDTVLLTRDELSVEAAQRAVAANDTGGTALFVGTTRDSFEGKRVVSLEYEAYDAMARKEMGALCVAARDKWPELKHIAVFHRLGRVAIGENSV
;
A
#
# COMPACT_ATOMS: atom_id res chain seq x y z
N MET A 1 -8.74 2.07 16.66
CA MET A 1 -7.63 2.51 15.80
C MET A 1 -6.78 1.29 15.50
N GLY A 2 -6.55 1.00 14.23
CA GLY A 2 -5.78 -0.17 13.80
C GLY A 2 -5.01 0.16 12.54
N ASP A 3 -3.70 -0.08 12.57
CA ASP A 3 -2.84 -0.08 11.39
C ASP A 3 -2.79 -1.48 10.82
N THR A 4 -2.92 -1.59 9.49
CA THR A 4 -2.68 -2.85 8.78
C THR A 4 -1.54 -2.67 7.81
N VAL A 5 -0.41 -3.30 8.09
CA VAL A 5 0.75 -3.32 7.19
C VAL A 5 0.89 -4.71 6.57
N LEU A 6 0.83 -4.78 5.25
CA LEU A 6 0.91 -6.03 4.49
C LEU A 6 2.02 -5.95 3.44
N LEU A 7 3.02 -6.81 3.59
CA LEU A 7 3.89 -7.21 2.48
C LEU A 7 3.45 -8.60 2.04
N THR A 8 3.17 -8.78 0.75
CA THR A 8 2.76 -10.06 0.19
C THR A 8 3.31 -10.25 -1.22
N ARG A 9 3.38 -11.49 -1.70
CA ARG A 9 3.66 -11.79 -3.12
C ARG A 9 2.38 -11.95 -3.95
N ASP A 10 1.24 -12.04 -3.28
CA ASP A 10 -0.08 -12.19 -3.90
C ASP A 10 -0.57 -10.85 -4.47
N GLU A 11 -1.58 -10.92 -5.35
CA GLU A 11 -2.24 -9.73 -5.89
C GLU A 11 -2.90 -8.89 -4.79
N LEU A 12 -2.80 -7.56 -4.91
CA LEU A 12 -3.41 -6.65 -3.96
C LEU A 12 -4.87 -6.38 -4.33
N SER A 13 -5.76 -6.55 -3.35
CA SER A 13 -7.17 -6.17 -3.45
C SER A 13 -7.39 -4.79 -2.85
N VAL A 14 -7.82 -3.84 -3.69
CA VAL A 14 -8.25 -2.49 -3.27
C VAL A 14 -9.42 -2.59 -2.29
N GLU A 15 -10.35 -3.52 -2.53
CA GLU A 15 -11.48 -3.76 -1.64
C GLU A 15 -11.03 -4.25 -0.26
N ALA A 16 -10.04 -5.14 -0.19
CA ALA A 16 -9.49 -5.60 1.08
C ALA A 16 -8.85 -4.45 1.87
N ALA A 17 -8.08 -3.58 1.19
CA ALA A 17 -7.49 -2.40 1.81
C ALA A 17 -8.57 -1.42 2.32
N GLN A 18 -9.59 -1.15 1.52
CA GLN A 18 -10.72 -0.29 1.91
C GLN A 18 -11.46 -0.86 3.12
N ARG A 19 -11.75 -2.17 3.14
CA ARG A 19 -12.43 -2.83 4.27
C ARG A 19 -11.58 -2.78 5.54
N ALA A 20 -10.25 -2.91 5.42
CA ALA A 20 -9.34 -2.87 6.56
C ALA A 20 -9.35 -1.51 7.30
N VAL A 21 -9.77 -0.43 6.64
CA VAL A 21 -9.83 0.92 7.22
C VAL A 21 -11.25 1.45 7.45
N ALA A 22 -12.28 0.67 7.10
CA ALA A 22 -13.67 1.08 7.26
C ALA A 22 -14.05 1.20 8.76
N ALA A 23 -14.72 2.29 9.12
CA ALA A 23 -15.23 2.50 10.47
C ALA A 23 -16.53 3.30 10.48
N ASN A 24 -17.45 2.96 11.40
CA ASN A 24 -18.77 3.60 11.51
C ASN A 24 -18.70 5.07 11.92
N ASP A 25 -17.61 5.50 12.53
CA ASP A 25 -17.36 6.89 12.97
C ASP A 25 -16.53 7.70 11.97
N THR A 26 -16.37 7.21 10.73
CA THR A 26 -15.66 7.90 9.65
C THR A 26 -16.57 8.18 8.47
N GLY A 27 -16.51 9.39 7.91
CA GLY A 27 -17.36 9.81 6.79
C GLY A 27 -16.79 9.50 5.40
N GLY A 28 -15.55 9.03 5.30
CA GLY A 28 -14.90 8.77 4.01
C GLY A 28 -13.53 8.12 4.14
N THR A 29 -13.06 7.56 3.02
CA THR A 29 -11.76 6.89 2.90
C THR A 29 -11.04 7.44 1.68
N ALA A 30 -9.78 7.82 1.85
CA ALA A 30 -8.88 8.13 0.74
C ALA A 30 -8.02 6.91 0.42
N LEU A 31 -7.92 6.56 -0.86
CA LEU A 31 -7.11 5.45 -1.36
C LEU A 31 -6.10 5.97 -2.38
N PHE A 32 -4.88 5.45 -2.30
CA PHE A 32 -3.87 5.55 -3.34
C PHE A 32 -3.62 4.15 -3.86
N VAL A 33 -3.56 3.98 -5.19
CA VAL A 33 -3.28 2.70 -5.84
C VAL A 33 -2.13 2.92 -6.81
N GLY A 34 -1.00 2.29 -6.53
CA GLY A 34 0.16 2.27 -7.40
C GLY A 34 0.06 1.12 -8.40
N THR A 35 0.13 1.42 -9.69
CA THR A 35 0.09 0.39 -10.74
C THR A 35 1.34 0.41 -11.61
N THR A 36 1.78 -0.75 -12.08
CA THR A 36 2.90 -0.84 -13.03
C THR A 36 2.52 -0.21 -14.37
N ARG A 37 3.29 0.81 -14.79
CA ARG A 37 3.14 1.45 -16.11
C ARG A 37 3.85 0.64 -17.20
N ASP A 38 3.45 0.87 -18.44
CA ASP A 38 3.97 0.16 -19.62
C ASP A 38 5.25 0.76 -20.22
N SER A 39 5.75 1.86 -19.67
CA SER A 39 6.87 2.62 -20.24
C SER A 39 7.75 3.27 -19.18
N PHE A 40 9.07 3.25 -19.44
CA PHE A 40 10.09 3.92 -18.64
C PHE A 40 11.26 4.33 -19.54
N GLU A 41 11.64 5.61 -19.53
CA GLU A 41 12.75 6.16 -20.33
C GLU A 41 12.70 5.78 -21.83
N GLY A 42 11.50 5.85 -22.43
CA GLY A 42 11.27 5.52 -23.83
C GLY A 42 11.31 4.02 -24.16
N LYS A 43 11.49 3.15 -23.15
CA LYS A 43 11.48 1.68 -23.31
C LYS A 43 10.15 1.11 -22.84
N ARG A 44 9.72 0.03 -23.50
CA ARG A 44 8.54 -0.75 -23.10
C ARG A 44 8.88 -1.57 -21.85
N VAL A 45 8.04 -1.45 -20.83
CA VAL A 45 8.07 -2.25 -19.61
C VAL A 45 7.07 -3.40 -19.77
N VAL A 46 7.39 -4.58 -19.23
CA VAL A 46 6.48 -5.74 -19.20
C VAL A 46 6.02 -6.09 -17.77
N SER A 47 6.84 -5.74 -16.79
CA SER A 47 6.61 -5.94 -15.36
C SER A 47 7.67 -5.18 -14.57
N LEU A 48 7.42 -5.02 -13.28
CA LEU A 48 8.45 -4.66 -12.29
C LEU A 48 8.68 -5.84 -11.34
N GLU A 49 9.89 -5.94 -10.79
CA GLU A 49 10.24 -6.88 -9.72
C GLU A 49 10.50 -6.07 -8.45
N TYR A 50 9.77 -6.38 -7.38
CA TYR A 50 9.88 -5.69 -6.09
C TYR A 50 10.50 -6.58 -5.03
N GLU A 51 11.53 -6.08 -4.37
CA GLU A 51 12.20 -6.77 -3.26
C GLU A 51 12.21 -5.87 -2.02
N ALA A 52 12.17 -6.50 -0.84
CA ALA A 52 12.24 -5.79 0.43
C ALA A 52 12.98 -6.63 1.47
N TYR A 53 13.65 -5.94 2.40
CA TYR A 53 13.98 -6.55 3.68
C TYR A 53 12.74 -6.47 4.58
N ASP A 54 11.91 -7.51 4.55
CA ASP A 54 10.56 -7.54 5.13
C ASP A 54 10.45 -6.96 6.54
N ALA A 55 11.34 -7.36 7.44
CA ALA A 55 11.30 -6.92 8.84
C ALA A 55 11.51 -5.40 8.96
N MET A 56 12.48 -4.86 8.22
CA MET A 56 12.74 -3.42 8.20
C MET A 56 11.63 -2.67 7.49
N ALA A 57 11.16 -3.16 6.33
CA ALA A 57 10.09 -2.51 5.57
C ALA A 57 8.80 -2.38 6.39
N ARG A 58 8.39 -3.44 7.09
CA ARG A 58 7.22 -3.38 7.99
C ARG A 58 7.40 -2.38 9.13
N LYS A 59 8.61 -2.32 9.71
CA LYS A 59 8.94 -1.36 10.78
C LYS A 59 8.81 0.09 10.27
N GLU A 60 9.41 0.40 9.12
CA GLU A 60 9.39 1.75 8.57
C GLU A 60 7.98 2.15 8.12
N MET A 61 7.19 1.24 7.53
CA MET A 61 5.78 1.49 7.21
C MET A 61 4.96 1.78 8.47
N GLY A 62 5.19 1.05 9.57
CA GLY A 62 4.56 1.33 10.86
C GLY A 62 4.95 2.71 11.41
N ALA A 63 6.22 3.10 11.30
CA ALA A 63 6.69 4.43 11.70
C ALA A 63 5.99 5.55 10.90
N LEU A 64 5.75 5.35 9.60
CA LEU A 64 4.99 6.29 8.77
C LEU A 64 3.53 6.41 9.23
N CYS A 65 2.87 5.31 9.63
CA CYS A 65 1.52 5.36 10.19
C CYS A 65 1.47 6.19 11.48
N VAL A 66 2.47 6.06 12.35
CA VAL A 66 2.60 6.87 13.57
C VAL A 66 2.79 8.34 13.20
N ALA A 67 3.76 8.66 12.34
CA ALA A 67 4.03 10.03 11.92
C ALA A 67 2.82 10.69 11.22
N ALA A 68 2.05 9.93 10.46
CA ALA A 68 0.81 10.41 9.85
C ALA A 68 -0.22 10.78 10.92
N ARG A 69 -0.40 9.98 11.97
CA ARG A 69 -1.31 10.33 13.07
C ARG A 69 -0.82 11.48 13.92
N ASP A 70 0.48 11.61 14.13
CA ASP A 70 1.05 12.75 14.83
C ASP A 70 0.71 14.06 14.10
N LYS A 71 0.70 14.02 12.76
CA LYS A 71 0.33 15.16 11.92
C LYS A 71 -1.18 15.35 11.77
N TRP A 72 -1.95 14.26 11.72
CA TRP A 72 -3.41 14.26 11.57
C TRP A 72 -4.07 13.36 12.62
N PRO A 73 -4.34 13.88 13.84
CA PRO A 73 -4.83 13.07 14.96
C PRO A 73 -6.20 12.42 14.73
N GLU A 74 -6.99 12.94 13.80
CA GLU A 74 -8.32 12.41 13.46
C GLU A 74 -8.26 11.16 12.56
N LEU A 75 -7.10 10.79 12.01
CA LEU A 75 -6.94 9.57 11.21
C LEU A 75 -7.19 8.30 12.04
N LYS A 76 -8.33 7.65 11.80
CA LYS A 76 -8.78 6.48 12.57
C LYS A 76 -8.04 5.19 12.22
N HIS A 77 -7.92 4.89 10.93
CA HIS A 77 -7.38 3.64 10.42
C HIS A 77 -6.48 3.91 9.22
N ILE A 78 -5.39 3.16 9.13
CA ILE A 78 -4.43 3.26 8.03
C ILE A 78 -4.12 1.83 7.56
N ALA A 79 -4.13 1.62 6.26
CA ALA A 79 -3.67 0.39 5.64
C ALA A 79 -2.56 0.71 4.64
N VAL A 80 -1.46 -0.03 4.71
CA VAL A 80 -0.32 0.09 3.79
C VAL A 80 -0.01 -1.30 3.27
N PHE A 81 -0.43 -1.58 2.04
CA PHE A 81 -0.20 -2.86 1.39
C PHE A 81 0.86 -2.67 0.29
N HIS A 82 1.76 -3.63 0.13
CA HIS A 82 2.74 -3.60 -0.94
C HIS A 82 2.98 -5.01 -1.45
N ARG A 83 2.99 -5.15 -2.78
CA ARG A 83 3.30 -6.41 -3.46
C ARG A 83 4.80 -6.53 -3.70
N LEU A 84 5.33 -7.70 -3.38
CA LEU A 84 6.70 -8.12 -3.66
C LEU A 84 6.71 -9.14 -4.80
N GLY A 85 7.86 -9.34 -5.41
CA GLY A 85 8.02 -10.17 -6.58
C GLY A 85 7.61 -9.46 -7.87
N ARG A 86 7.29 -10.27 -8.89
CA ARG A 86 6.88 -9.79 -10.21
C ARG A 86 5.47 -9.20 -10.19
N VAL A 87 5.33 -7.98 -10.70
CA VAL A 87 4.06 -7.26 -10.89
C VAL A 87 3.93 -6.84 -12.34
N ALA A 88 2.93 -7.37 -13.05
CA ALA A 88 2.74 -7.08 -14.48
C ALA A 88 2.16 -5.67 -14.71
N ILE A 89 2.21 -5.20 -15.95
CA ILE A 89 1.57 -3.92 -16.35
C ILE A 89 0.11 -3.89 -15.92
N GLY A 90 -0.32 -2.77 -15.37
CA GLY A 90 -1.71 -2.54 -14.94
C GLY A 90 -2.06 -3.20 -13.61
N GLU A 91 -1.21 -4.06 -13.06
CA GLU A 91 -1.41 -4.66 -11.74
C GLU A 91 -0.97 -3.72 -10.62
N ASN A 92 -1.63 -3.87 -9.47
CA ASN A 92 -1.38 -3.07 -8.27
C ASN A 92 -0.08 -3.52 -7.59
N SER A 93 0.83 -2.58 -7.36
CA SER A 93 2.05 -2.76 -6.57
C SER A 93 1.93 -2.19 -5.16
N VAL A 94 1.07 -1.19 -4.96
CA VAL A 94 0.77 -0.52 -3.67
C VAL A 94 -0.73 -0.23 -3.59
#